data_AF-A0A1H2L9J6-F1
#
_entry.id   AF-A0A1H2L9J6-F1
#
_cell.length_a   1.000
_cell.length_b   1.000
_cell.length_c   1.000
_cell.angle_alpha   90.00
_cell.angle_beta   90.00
_cell.angle_gamma   90.00
#
_symmetry.space_group_name_H-M   'P 1'
#
loop_
_entity.id
_entity.type
_entity.pdbx_description
1 polymer ?
#
loop_
_entity_poly.entity_id
_entity_poly.type
_entity_poly.pdbx_seq_one_letter_code
_entity_poly.pdbx_strand_id
1 'polypeptide(L)'
;MTNELSAEHRSLRDAALDIERHVASGGWDGPIRMFALIRAQAALAQNPELANELPADVHAQSITDPHLLFSVEQEDLPQTSSLEELLGQIVWPPEVDGTALSIERIVLPPSAEKDIPEDPAQAQLFLQQHPEREDVRMVVAAMRDGTTWSVIRMRSHDADADVLSGENLVEGLTAALRTTFE
;
A
#
# COMPACT_ATOMS: atom_id res chain seq x y z
N MET A 1 -15.32 18.54 -16.64
CA MET A 1 -15.71 17.13 -16.73
C MET A 1 -15.08 16.47 -15.51
N THR A 2 -15.82 16.38 -14.41
CA THR A 2 -15.36 15.67 -13.21
C THR A 2 -15.21 14.21 -13.61
N ASN A 3 -13.97 13.72 -13.68
CA ASN A 3 -13.69 12.33 -13.98
C ASN A 3 -14.12 11.52 -12.75
N GLU A 4 -15.37 11.05 -12.72
CA GLU A 4 -15.83 10.17 -11.65
C GLU A 4 -15.06 8.86 -11.73
N LEU A 5 -14.40 8.51 -10.63
CA LEU A 5 -13.70 7.23 -10.47
C LEU A 5 -14.68 6.07 -10.74
N SER A 6 -14.22 5.00 -11.40
CA SER A 6 -15.03 3.78 -11.55
C SER A 6 -15.27 3.09 -10.19
N ALA A 7 -16.16 2.10 -10.14
CA ALA A 7 -16.41 1.35 -8.91
C ALA A 7 -15.16 0.59 -8.44
N GLU A 8 -14.38 0.05 -9.38
CA GLU A 8 -13.08 -0.59 -9.10
C GLU A 8 -12.10 0.39 -8.47
N HIS A 9 -11.93 1.59 -9.05
CA HIS A 9 -11.02 2.60 -8.53
C HIS A 9 -11.45 3.10 -7.15
N ARG A 10 -12.75 3.29 -6.91
CA ARG A 10 -13.26 3.66 -5.59
C ARG A 10 -12.97 2.58 -4.56
N SER A 11 -13.20 1.31 -4.89
CA SER A 11 -12.97 0.21 -3.96
C SER A 11 -11.48 0.02 -3.65
N LEU A 12 -10.61 0.17 -4.66
CA LEU A 12 -9.16 0.11 -4.44
C LEU A 12 -8.65 1.30 -3.62
N ARG A 13 -9.15 2.50 -3.89
CA ARG A 13 -8.88 3.69 -3.07
C ARG A 13 -9.26 3.47 -1.62
N ASP A 14 -10.49 2.99 -1.39
CA ASP A 14 -11.02 2.82 -0.04
C ASP A 14 -10.21 1.75 0.72
N ALA A 15 -9.87 0.63 0.07
CA ALA A 15 -8.98 -0.38 0.63
C ALA A 15 -7.57 0.15 0.96
N ALA A 16 -6.97 0.95 0.07
CA ALA A 16 -5.66 1.55 0.32
C ALA A 16 -5.70 2.54 1.50
N LEU A 17 -6.78 3.32 1.64
CA LEU A 17 -6.99 4.23 2.77
C LEU A 17 -7.26 3.48 4.08
N ASP A 18 -7.98 2.36 4.05
CA ASP A 18 -8.18 1.50 5.22
C ASP A 18 -6.85 0.89 5.68
N ILE A 19 -6.04 0.38 4.75
CA ILE A 19 -4.69 -0.14 5.03
C ILE A 19 -3.80 0.96 5.62
N GLU A 20 -3.81 2.15 5.02
CA GLU A 20 -3.04 3.29 5.53
C GLU A 20 -3.38 3.60 6.98
N ARG A 21 -4.67 3.78 7.28
CA ARG A 21 -5.15 4.04 8.65
C ARG A 21 -4.80 2.91 9.62
N HIS A 22 -4.94 1.66 9.18
CA HIS A 22 -4.58 0.50 9.97
C HIS A 22 -3.09 0.52 10.33
N VAL A 23 -2.20 0.71 9.35
CA VAL A 23 -0.76 0.76 9.59
C VAL A 23 -0.38 1.97 10.43
N ALA A 24 -1.00 3.13 10.19
CA ALA A 24 -0.74 4.35 10.95
C ALA A 24 -1.07 4.23 12.44
N SER A 25 -2.05 3.39 12.81
CA SER A 25 -2.35 3.11 14.22
C SER A 25 -1.16 2.48 15.00
N GLY A 26 -0.21 1.88 14.28
CA GLY A 26 1.02 1.31 14.85
C GLY A 26 2.15 2.33 15.09
N GLY A 27 1.96 3.60 14.74
CA GLY A 27 3.01 4.61 14.81
C GLY A 27 3.98 4.56 13.63
N TRP A 28 5.06 5.33 13.70
CA TRP A 28 6.11 5.41 12.67
C TRP A 28 7.26 4.44 12.93
N ASP A 29 8.16 4.34 11.95
CA ASP A 29 9.35 3.50 11.97
C ASP A 29 9.00 1.99 12.00
N GLY A 30 7.89 1.65 11.35
CA GLY A 30 7.38 0.28 11.20
C GLY A 30 8.06 -0.50 10.07
N PRO A 31 7.97 -1.85 10.08
CA PRO A 31 8.48 -2.66 9.00
C PRO A 31 7.65 -2.47 7.72
N ILE A 32 8.19 -2.96 6.60
CA ILE A 32 7.40 -3.17 5.39
C ILE A 32 6.24 -4.11 5.72
N ARG A 33 5.04 -3.78 5.26
CA ARG A 33 3.85 -4.62 5.38
C ARG A 33 3.25 -4.86 4.01
N MET A 34 2.77 -6.07 3.77
CA MET A 34 2.16 -6.47 2.50
C MET A 34 0.79 -7.06 2.76
N PHE A 35 -0.13 -6.83 1.82
CA PHE A 35 -1.52 -7.26 1.94
C PHE A 35 -1.95 -7.94 0.65
N ALA A 36 -2.66 -9.06 0.78
CA ALA A 36 -3.45 -9.61 -0.32
C ALA A 36 -4.79 -8.86 -0.38
N LEU A 37 -5.23 -8.52 -1.58
CA LEU A 37 -6.54 -7.94 -1.84
C LEU A 37 -7.41 -8.97 -2.55
N ILE A 38 -8.57 -9.27 -1.98
CA ILE A 38 -9.48 -10.30 -2.48
C ILE A 38 -10.89 -9.72 -2.53
N ARG A 39 -11.63 -9.98 -3.60
CA ARG A 39 -13.05 -9.61 -3.70
C ARG A 39 -13.84 -10.28 -2.59
N ALA A 40 -14.45 -9.47 -1.73
CA ALA A 40 -15.12 -9.91 -0.51
C ALA A 40 -16.19 -10.98 -0.77
N GLN A 41 -16.99 -10.81 -1.83
CA GLN A 41 -18.02 -11.79 -2.19
C GLN A 41 -17.42 -13.14 -2.61
N ALA A 42 -16.35 -13.13 -3.40
CA ALA A 42 -15.69 -14.35 -3.83
C ALA A 42 -15.04 -15.08 -2.65
N ALA A 43 -14.40 -14.33 -1.74
CA ALA A 43 -13.82 -14.86 -0.51
C ALA A 43 -14.87 -15.53 0.39
N LEU A 44 -15.99 -14.84 0.65
CA LEU A 44 -17.09 -15.36 1.48
C LEU A 44 -17.79 -16.56 0.84
N ALA A 45 -17.91 -16.60 -0.49
CA ALA A 45 -18.51 -17.73 -1.19
C ALA A 45 -17.62 -18.99 -1.11
N GLN A 46 -16.30 -18.83 -1.15
CA GLN A 46 -15.35 -19.93 -1.04
C GLN A 46 -15.15 -20.38 0.42
N ASN A 47 -15.08 -19.44 1.35
CA ASN A 47 -14.80 -19.65 2.77
C ASN A 47 -15.85 -18.93 3.65
N PRO A 48 -17.06 -19.50 3.82
CA PRO A 48 -18.15 -18.85 4.57
C PRO A 48 -17.81 -18.53 6.03
N GLU A 49 -16.85 -19.24 6.63
CA GLU A 49 -16.37 -19.01 7.98
C GLU A 49 -15.69 -17.65 8.18
N LEU A 50 -15.19 -17.02 7.10
CA LEU A 50 -14.66 -15.64 7.15
C LEU A 50 -15.70 -14.62 7.63
N ALA A 51 -16.99 -14.94 7.54
CA ALA A 51 -18.04 -14.11 8.10
C ALA A 51 -17.91 -13.88 9.62
N ASN A 52 -17.22 -14.78 10.33
CA ASN A 52 -16.98 -14.65 11.77
C ASN A 52 -15.81 -13.71 12.11
N GLU A 53 -14.95 -13.42 11.15
CA GLU A 53 -13.77 -12.54 11.30
C GLU A 53 -14.09 -11.08 10.91
N LEU A 54 -15.31 -10.82 10.42
CA LEU A 54 -15.74 -9.47 10.09
C LEU A 54 -15.93 -8.62 11.36
N PRO A 55 -15.75 -7.29 11.27
CA PRO A 55 -16.12 -6.39 12.35
C PRO A 55 -17.56 -6.63 12.82
N ALA A 56 -17.81 -6.48 14.13
CA ALA A 56 -19.09 -6.86 14.73
C ALA A 56 -20.32 -6.13 14.16
N ASP A 57 -20.11 -4.97 13.54
CA ASP A 57 -21.11 -4.15 12.87
C ASP A 57 -21.26 -4.45 11.37
N VAL A 58 -20.43 -5.33 10.81
CA VAL A 58 -20.44 -5.75 9.42
C VAL A 58 -21.05 -7.15 9.31
N HIS A 59 -22.18 -7.27 8.62
CA HIS A 59 -22.80 -8.55 8.33
C HIS A 59 -22.41 -9.03 6.93
N ALA A 60 -21.96 -10.28 6.80
CA ALA A 60 -21.59 -10.85 5.49
C ALA A 60 -22.73 -10.72 4.44
N GLN A 61 -23.99 -10.85 4.87
CA GLN A 61 -25.17 -10.73 4.00
C GLN A 61 -25.41 -9.30 3.48
N SER A 62 -24.84 -8.26 4.10
CA SER A 62 -24.93 -6.88 3.60
C SER A 62 -23.84 -6.54 2.58
N ILE A 63 -22.87 -7.43 2.35
CA ILE A 63 -21.84 -7.24 1.34
C ILE A 63 -22.41 -7.59 -0.04
N THR A 64 -22.96 -6.56 -0.70
CA THR A 64 -23.57 -6.70 -2.04
C THR A 64 -22.76 -6.04 -3.15
N ASP A 65 -21.74 -5.25 -2.81
CA ASP A 65 -20.84 -4.63 -3.80
C ASP A 65 -19.84 -5.68 -4.32
N PRO A 66 -19.82 -5.98 -5.64
CA PRO A 66 -18.90 -6.95 -6.21
C PRO A 66 -17.43 -6.48 -6.24
N HIS A 67 -17.18 -5.19 -6.05
CA HIS A 67 -15.85 -4.60 -6.06
C HIS A 67 -15.24 -4.44 -4.67
N LEU A 68 -16.01 -4.61 -3.59
CA LEU A 68 -15.50 -4.54 -2.22
C LEU A 68 -14.33 -5.51 -2.04
N LEU A 69 -13.25 -5.01 -1.46
CA LEU A 69 -12.03 -5.79 -1.22
C LEU A 69 -11.87 -6.08 0.26
N PHE A 70 -11.52 -7.31 0.59
CA PHE A 70 -10.85 -7.62 1.84
C PHE A 70 -9.35 -7.44 1.67
N SER A 71 -8.72 -6.81 2.66
CA SER A 71 -7.28 -6.73 2.80
C SER A 71 -6.83 -7.72 3.86
N VAL A 72 -5.96 -8.66 3.46
CA VAL A 72 -5.41 -9.68 4.36
C VAL A 72 -3.92 -9.41 4.51
N GLU A 73 -3.49 -9.02 5.71
CA GLU A 73 -2.06 -8.80 5.98
C GLU A 73 -1.28 -10.11 5.82
N GLN A 74 -0.11 -10.03 5.17
CA GLN A 74 0.80 -11.15 5.02
C GLN A 74 1.82 -11.12 6.15
N GLU A 75 1.80 -12.17 6.96
CA GLU A 75 2.78 -12.40 8.02
C GLU A 75 4.06 -13.03 7.45
N ASP A 76 5.14 -13.01 8.25
CA ASP A 76 6.40 -13.69 7.95
C ASP A 76 7.01 -13.39 6.57
N LEU A 77 6.98 -12.11 6.17
CA LEU A 77 7.62 -11.66 4.94
C LEU A 77 9.12 -12.06 4.90
N PRO A 78 9.63 -12.48 3.72
CA PRO A 78 11.04 -12.81 3.55
C PRO A 78 11.95 -11.70 4.07
N GLN A 79 12.95 -12.07 4.87
CA GLN A 79 13.98 -11.14 5.31
C GLN A 79 14.95 -10.90 4.15
N THR A 80 14.88 -9.72 3.53
CA THR A 80 15.71 -9.36 2.37
C THR A 80 16.49 -8.07 2.62
N SER A 81 17.50 -7.83 1.80
CA SER A 81 18.32 -6.62 1.89
C SER A 81 17.71 -5.42 1.15
N SER A 82 16.76 -5.68 0.25
CA SER A 82 16.09 -4.67 -0.56
C SER A 82 14.61 -4.98 -0.81
N LEU A 83 13.86 -3.95 -1.18
CA LEU A 83 12.47 -4.09 -1.60
C LEU A 83 12.36 -4.90 -2.90
N GLU A 84 13.31 -4.76 -3.83
CA GLU A 84 13.32 -5.50 -5.08
C GLU A 84 13.47 -7.01 -4.84
N GLU A 85 14.38 -7.40 -3.95
CA GLU A 85 14.56 -8.80 -3.55
C GLU A 85 13.33 -9.36 -2.83
N LEU A 86 12.64 -8.53 -2.03
CA LEU A 86 11.39 -8.92 -1.36
C LEU A 86 10.32 -9.21 -2.40
N LEU A 87 10.03 -8.24 -3.29
CA LEU A 87 8.99 -8.35 -4.30
C LEU A 87 9.25 -9.50 -5.27
N GLY A 88 10.52 -9.75 -5.64
CA GLY A 88 10.92 -10.87 -6.49
C GLY A 88 10.71 -12.26 -5.89
N GLN A 89 10.45 -12.37 -4.58
CA GLN A 89 10.13 -13.63 -3.89
C GLN A 89 8.64 -13.82 -3.65
N ILE A 90 7.81 -12.82 -3.95
CA ILE A 90 6.37 -12.90 -3.75
C ILE A 90 5.72 -13.65 -4.90
N VAL A 91 4.85 -14.59 -4.56
CA VAL A 91 4.01 -15.32 -5.52
C VAL A 91 2.60 -15.33 -5.01
N TRP A 92 1.67 -14.79 -5.81
CA TRP A 92 0.26 -14.73 -5.45
C TRP A 92 -0.54 -15.87 -6.07
N PRO A 93 -1.35 -16.60 -5.28
CA PRO A 93 -2.23 -17.61 -5.83
C PRO A 93 -3.37 -16.96 -6.65
N PRO A 94 -4.08 -17.73 -7.50
CA PRO A 94 -5.11 -17.20 -8.40
C PRO A 94 -6.28 -16.50 -7.70
N GLU A 95 -6.55 -16.84 -6.45
CA GLU A 95 -7.62 -16.27 -5.62
C GLU A 95 -7.32 -14.84 -5.16
N VAL A 96 -6.06 -14.41 -5.22
CA VAL A 96 -5.66 -13.04 -4.88
C VAL A 96 -5.86 -12.14 -6.10
N ASP A 97 -6.83 -11.23 -6.02
CA ASP A 97 -7.21 -10.32 -7.10
C ASP A 97 -6.25 -9.11 -7.23
N GLY A 98 -5.64 -8.72 -6.12
CA GLY A 98 -4.74 -7.58 -6.01
C GLY A 98 -3.80 -7.68 -4.82
N THR A 99 -2.91 -6.74 -4.67
CA THR A 99 -2.00 -6.65 -3.53
C THR A 99 -1.77 -5.19 -3.15
N ALA A 100 -1.40 -4.94 -1.90
CA ALA A 100 -0.94 -3.65 -1.43
C ALA A 100 0.32 -3.76 -0.59
N LEU A 101 1.13 -2.71 -0.60
CA LEU A 101 2.39 -2.59 0.12
C LEU A 101 2.39 -1.29 0.91
N SER A 102 2.67 -1.36 2.21
CA SER A 102 2.99 -0.20 3.04
C SER A 102 4.48 -0.14 3.33
N ILE A 103 5.10 1.02 3.08
CA ILE A 103 6.51 1.25 3.31
C ILE A 103 6.78 2.69 3.73
N GLU A 104 7.80 2.88 4.58
CA GLU A 104 8.29 4.19 4.97
C GLU A 104 9.60 4.52 4.26
N ARG A 105 9.75 5.77 3.78
CA ARG A 105 10.94 6.27 3.09
C ARG A 105 11.25 7.70 3.53
N ILE A 106 12.53 8.06 3.44
CA ILE A 106 12.97 9.45 3.50
C ILE A 106 12.92 10.02 2.08
N VAL A 107 12.28 11.17 1.91
CA VAL A 107 12.31 11.96 0.68
C VAL A 107 12.96 13.32 0.93
N LEU A 108 13.56 13.87 -0.13
CA LEU A 108 14.16 15.20 -0.13
C LEU A 108 13.47 16.09 -1.16
N PRO A 109 13.50 17.42 -0.98
CA PRO A 109 13.10 18.33 -2.04
C PRO A 109 14.03 18.19 -3.26
N PRO A 110 13.54 18.42 -4.49
CA PRO A 110 14.35 18.33 -5.71
C PRO A 110 15.60 19.21 -5.72
N SER A 111 15.62 20.30 -4.93
CA SER A 111 16.79 21.16 -4.76
C SER A 111 17.97 20.45 -4.10
N ALA A 112 17.71 19.50 -3.21
CA ALA A 112 18.74 18.78 -2.45
C ALA A 112 19.22 17.49 -3.15
N GLU A 113 18.49 16.99 -4.15
CA GLU A 113 18.85 15.75 -4.87
C GLU A 113 20.22 15.83 -5.54
N LYS A 114 20.64 17.01 -6.00
CA LYS A 114 21.92 17.22 -6.69
C LYS A 114 23.13 17.08 -5.78
N ASP A 115 22.92 17.21 -4.47
CA ASP A 115 23.98 17.19 -3.46
C ASP A 115 24.10 15.81 -2.80
N ILE A 116 23.25 14.84 -3.18
CA ILE A 116 23.30 13.47 -2.67
C ILE A 116 24.62 12.82 -3.14
N PRO A 117 25.48 12.34 -2.21
CA PRO A 117 26.70 11.62 -2.57
C PRO A 117 26.44 10.35 -3.39
N GLU A 118 27.36 9.99 -4.29
CA GLU A 118 27.27 8.72 -5.06
C GLU A 118 27.55 7.48 -4.19
N ASP A 119 28.37 7.62 -3.15
CA ASP A 119 28.67 6.53 -2.23
C ASP A 119 27.41 6.18 -1.40
N PRO A 120 26.92 4.92 -1.41
CA PRO A 120 25.67 4.56 -0.75
C PRO A 120 25.64 4.83 0.76
N ALA A 121 26.76 4.63 1.46
CA ALA A 121 26.83 4.85 2.90
C ALA A 121 26.80 6.34 3.23
N GLN A 122 27.50 7.17 2.45
CA GLN A 122 27.44 8.62 2.56
C GLN A 122 26.06 9.18 2.16
N ALA A 123 25.43 8.64 1.11
CA ALA A 123 24.08 9.01 0.70
C ALA A 123 23.05 8.75 1.81
N GLN A 124 23.12 7.58 2.44
CA GLN A 124 22.24 7.23 3.54
C GLN A 124 22.40 8.16 4.74
N LEU A 125 23.64 8.53 5.09
CA LEU A 125 23.92 9.47 6.17
C LEU A 125 23.43 10.88 5.82
N PHE A 126 23.65 11.33 4.58
CA PHE A 126 23.17 12.62 4.06
C PHE A 126 21.65 12.73 4.19
N LEU A 127 20.91 11.73 3.72
CA LEU A 127 19.45 11.68 3.82
C LEU A 127 18.95 11.77 5.28
N GLN A 128 19.58 11.03 6.19
CA GLN A 128 19.17 11.02 7.61
C GLN A 128 19.44 12.35 8.33
N GLN A 129 20.46 13.09 7.91
CA GLN A 129 20.89 14.33 8.55
C GLN A 129 20.34 15.58 7.86
N HIS A 130 19.74 15.44 6.68
CA HIS A 130 19.28 16.59 5.91
C HIS A 130 18.15 17.34 6.66
N PRO A 131 18.24 18.67 6.81
CA PRO A 131 17.25 19.45 7.57
C PRO A 131 15.87 19.50 6.90
N GLU A 132 15.84 19.39 5.57
CA GLU A 132 14.59 19.35 4.78
C GLU A 132 14.12 17.93 4.47
N ARG A 133 14.62 16.92 5.21
CA ARG A 133 14.14 15.55 5.02
C ARG A 133 12.70 15.41 5.48
N GLU A 134 11.92 14.66 4.72
CA GLU A 134 10.56 14.29 5.07
C GLU A 134 10.46 12.77 5.14
N ASP A 135 9.95 12.25 6.26
CA ASP A 135 9.62 10.84 6.40
C ASP A 135 8.20 10.63 5.85
N VAL A 136 8.06 9.80 4.82
CA VAL A 136 6.78 9.50 4.18
C VAL A 136 6.42 8.04 4.35
N ARG A 137 5.17 7.76 4.71
CA ARG A 137 4.57 6.44 4.58
C ARG A 137 3.77 6.39 3.29
N MET A 138 4.02 5.37 2.50
CA MET A 138 3.34 5.15 1.23
C MET A 138 2.61 3.80 1.32
N VAL A 139 1.31 3.80 1.02
CA VAL A 139 0.57 2.59 0.70
C VAL A 139 0.30 2.59 -0.79
N VAL A 140 0.84 1.61 -1.51
CA VAL A 140 0.56 1.40 -2.93
C VAL A 140 -0.23 0.11 -3.10
N ALA A 141 -1.25 0.15 -3.95
CA ALA A 141 -2.14 -0.97 -4.22
C ALA A 141 -2.23 -1.20 -5.73
N ALA A 142 -2.28 -2.47 -6.13
CA ALA A 142 -2.35 -2.90 -7.52
C ALA A 142 -3.25 -4.12 -7.68
N MET A 143 -4.13 -4.08 -8.67
CA MET A 143 -4.98 -5.20 -9.08
C MET A 143 -4.37 -5.92 -10.28
N ARG A 144 -4.71 -7.21 -10.46
CA ARG A 144 -4.28 -7.99 -11.64
C ARG A 144 -4.75 -7.41 -12.97
N ASP A 145 -5.87 -6.67 -12.98
CA ASP A 145 -6.37 -5.96 -14.16
C ASP A 145 -5.58 -4.69 -14.52
N GLY A 146 -4.59 -4.32 -13.71
CA GLY A 146 -3.74 -3.16 -13.91
C GLY A 146 -4.22 -1.89 -13.21
N THR A 147 -5.38 -1.91 -12.54
CA THR A 147 -5.85 -0.80 -11.70
C THR A 147 -4.86 -0.58 -10.55
N THR A 148 -4.49 0.68 -10.29
CA THR A 148 -3.56 1.02 -9.20
C THR A 148 -4.04 2.21 -8.39
N TRP A 149 -3.59 2.29 -7.14
CA TRP A 149 -3.86 3.41 -6.27
C TRP A 149 -2.71 3.62 -5.29
N SER A 150 -2.43 4.87 -4.94
CA SER A 150 -1.37 5.25 -4.00
C SER A 150 -1.93 6.18 -2.93
N VAL A 151 -1.47 6.01 -1.71
CA VAL A 151 -1.79 6.84 -0.55
C VAL A 151 -0.48 7.23 0.12
N ILE A 152 -0.32 8.51 0.46
CA ILE A 152 0.91 9.06 1.06
C ILE A 152 0.56 9.87 2.29
N ARG A 153 1.20 9.53 3.41
CA ARG A 153 1.21 10.31 4.65
C ARG A 153 2.60 10.88 4.87
N MET A 154 2.67 12.15 5.22
CA MET A 154 3.91 12.85 5.59
C MET A 154 3.99 12.95 7.11
N ARG A 155 5.16 12.67 7.70
CA ARG A 155 5.36 12.77 9.17
C ARG A 155 5.17 14.20 9.67
N SER A 156 5.50 15.21 8.87
CA SER A 156 5.22 16.62 9.20
C SER A 156 3.74 17.01 9.10
N HIS A 157 2.91 16.19 8.44
CA HIS A 157 1.47 16.37 8.26
C HIS A 157 0.71 15.09 8.63
N ASP A 158 0.88 14.66 9.89
CA ASP A 158 0.40 13.37 10.40
C ASP A 158 -1.06 13.42 10.91
N ALA A 159 -1.97 13.87 10.06
CA ALA A 159 -3.40 13.81 10.32
C ALA A 159 -4.11 13.10 9.16
N ASP A 160 -5.17 12.33 9.46
CA ASP A 160 -5.94 11.60 8.44
C ASP A 160 -6.49 12.51 7.35
N ALA A 161 -6.77 13.78 7.67
CA ALA A 161 -7.26 14.78 6.73
C ALA A 161 -6.17 15.30 5.77
N ASP A 162 -4.89 15.12 6.10
CA ASP A 162 -3.74 15.60 5.32
C ASP A 162 -3.16 14.50 4.40
N VAL A 163 -3.72 13.29 4.43
CA VAL A 163 -3.28 12.17 3.61
C VAL A 163 -3.57 12.43 2.13
N LEU A 164 -2.53 12.29 1.30
CA LEU A 164 -2.63 12.40 -0.15
C LEU A 164 -3.02 11.05 -0.76
N SER A 165 -3.85 11.06 -1.80
CA SER A 165 -4.37 9.83 -2.39
C SER A 165 -4.65 10.02 -3.89
N GLY A 166 -4.22 9.06 -4.73
CA GLY A 166 -4.41 9.09 -6.18
C GLY A 166 -3.75 7.92 -6.92
N GLU A 167 -4.09 7.72 -8.19
CA GLU A 167 -3.65 6.56 -8.99
C GLU A 167 -2.13 6.49 -9.17
N ASN A 168 -1.48 7.61 -9.50
CA ASN A 168 -0.10 7.65 -9.99
C ASN A 168 0.83 8.50 -9.12
N LEU A 169 0.63 8.51 -7.79
CA LEU A 169 1.51 9.30 -6.91
C LEU A 169 2.90 8.68 -6.75
N VAL A 170 3.02 7.36 -6.88
CA VAL A 170 4.30 6.62 -6.71
C VAL A 170 4.45 5.55 -7.79
N GLU A 171 4.53 5.98 -9.05
CA GLU A 171 4.53 5.09 -10.24
C GLU A 171 5.58 3.97 -10.18
N GLY A 172 6.78 4.26 -9.67
CA GLY A 172 7.84 3.25 -9.55
C GLY A 172 7.45 2.09 -8.62
N LEU A 173 6.79 2.39 -7.49
CA LEU A 173 6.36 1.36 -6.54
C LEU A 173 5.12 0.61 -7.04
N THR A 174 4.15 1.29 -7.66
CA THR A 174 2.98 0.60 -8.23
C THR A 174 3.38 -0.32 -9.39
N ALA A 175 4.34 0.09 -10.22
CA ALA A 175 4.89 -0.75 -11.28
C ALA A 175 5.61 -1.98 -10.71
N ALA A 176 6.50 -1.80 -9.73
CA ALA A 176 7.21 -2.91 -9.08
C ALA A 176 6.25 -3.88 -8.36
N LEU A 177 5.18 -3.37 -7.75
CA LEU A 177 4.20 -4.21 -7.09
C LEU A 177 3.44 -5.09 -8.10
N ARG A 178 3.13 -4.55 -9.29
CA ARG A 178 2.42 -5.29 -10.35
C ARG A 178 3.22 -6.48 -10.89
N THR A 179 4.55 -6.42 -10.89
CA THR A 179 5.39 -7.53 -11.37
C THR A 179 5.26 -8.77 -10.49
N THR A 180 4.72 -8.66 -9.26
CA THR A 180 4.46 -9.82 -8.38
C THR A 180 3.34 -10.75 -8.88
N PHE A 181 2.63 -10.35 -9.94
CA PHE A 181 1.61 -11.17 -10.60
C PHE A 181 2.09 -11.94 -11.83
N GLU A 182 3.33 -11.71 -12.27
CA GLU A 182 3.95 -12.34 -13.45
C GLU A 182 4.67 -13.64 -13.08
#